data_AF-A0A5C8ZSJ3-F1
#
_entry.id   AF-A0A5C8ZSJ3-F1
#
_cell.length_a   1.000
_cell.length_b   1.000
_cell.length_c   1.000
_cell.angle_alpha   90.00
_cell.angle_beta   90.00
_cell.angle_gamma   90.00
#
_symmetry.space_group_name_H-M   'P 1'
#
loop_
_entity.id
_entity.type
_entity.pdbx_description
1 polymer ?
#
loop_
_entity_poly.entity_id
_entity_poly.type
_entity_poly.pdbx_seq_one_letter_code
_entity_poly.pdbx_strand_id
1 'polypeptide(L)'
;MGYLQDPRVFYAIERTYLAWVRTQLAILALAFLIKKFGIEEALDPEAQPLAEWALLGMCLLVVAMSMMSFWQTRLSISRLGEQEIPSSSAVRVLYVTGLLSIGLNIVISAVVALV
;
A
#
# COMPACT_ATOMS: atom_id res chain seq x y z
N MET A 1 24.49 -15.20 0.26
CA MET A 1 23.90 -15.98 -0.86
C MET A 1 22.62 -16.62 -0.35
N GLY A 2 21.51 -16.51 -1.07
CA GLY A 2 20.25 -17.17 -0.72
C GLY A 2 20.45 -18.69 -0.74
N TYR A 3 20.25 -19.33 0.40
CA TYR A 3 20.64 -20.73 0.63
C TYR A 3 19.70 -21.76 -0.01
N LEU A 4 18.65 -21.32 -0.71
CA LEU A 4 17.59 -22.23 -1.17
C LEU A 4 17.56 -22.46 -2.68
N GLN A 5 18.16 -21.57 -3.51
CA GLN A 5 18.10 -21.63 -4.99
C GLN A 5 16.72 -22.09 -5.51
N ASP A 6 15.66 -21.61 -4.86
CA ASP A 6 14.30 -22.09 -5.07
C ASP A 6 13.39 -20.89 -5.40
N PRO A 7 12.70 -20.92 -6.56
CA PRO A 7 11.75 -19.89 -6.97
C PRO A 7 10.64 -19.58 -5.96
N ARG A 8 10.37 -20.45 -4.98
CA ARG A 8 9.40 -20.20 -3.89
C ARG A 8 9.73 -18.97 -3.06
N VAL A 9 11.00 -18.55 -3.00
CA VAL A 9 11.43 -17.35 -2.28
C VAL A 9 10.84 -16.10 -2.94
N PHE A 10 10.82 -16.03 -4.28
CA PHE A 10 10.17 -14.94 -5.01
C PHE A 10 8.67 -14.86 -4.71
N TYR A 11 7.96 -15.99 -4.75
CA TYR A 11 6.53 -16.02 -4.44
C TYR A 11 6.21 -15.66 -2.99
N ALA A 12 7.12 -15.90 -2.05
CA ALA A 12 6.96 -15.44 -0.67
C ALA A 12 7.04 -13.90 -0.57
N ILE A 13 7.95 -13.27 -1.32
CA ILE A 13 8.05 -11.81 -1.41
C ILE A 13 6.77 -11.22 -2.02
N GLU A 14 6.30 -11.79 -3.14
CA GLU A 14 5.06 -11.36 -3.79
C GLU A 14 3.85 -11.42 -2.84
N ARG A 15 3.68 -12.52 -2.10
CA ARG A 15 2.58 -12.63 -1.12
C ARG A 15 2.67 -11.58 -0.01
N THR A 16 3.88 -11.27 0.45
CA THR A 16 4.10 -10.25 1.48
C THR A 16 3.73 -8.87 0.93
N TYR A 17 4.10 -8.58 -0.32
CA TYR A 17 3.72 -7.34 -1.00
C TYR A 17 2.20 -7.21 -1.14
N LEU A 18 1.52 -8.25 -1.64
CA LEU A 18 0.05 -8.24 -1.81
C LEU A 18 -0.68 -8.13 -0.47
N ALA A 19 -0.12 -8.68 0.61
CA ALA A 19 -0.66 -8.50 1.96
C ALA A 19 -0.61 -7.02 2.41
N TRP A 20 0.48 -6.30 2.10
CA TRP A 20 0.58 -4.85 2.35
C TRP A 20 -0.42 -4.04 1.52
N VAL A 21 -0.61 -4.40 0.24
CA VAL A 21 -1.62 -3.74 -0.61
C VAL A 21 -3.02 -3.92 -0.01
N ARG A 22 -3.35 -5.12 0.46
CA ARG A 22 -4.65 -5.38 1.10
C ARG A 22 -4.86 -4.56 2.37
N THR A 23 -3.83 -4.42 3.23
CA THR A 23 -3.97 -3.60 4.45
C THR A 23 -4.13 -2.12 4.14
N GLN A 24 -3.41 -1.60 3.13
CA GLN A 24 -3.55 -0.24 2.64
C GLN A 24 -4.99 0.04 2.16
N LEU A 25 -5.55 -0.85 1.34
CA LEU A 25 -6.92 -0.71 0.83
C LEU A 25 -7.96 -0.75 1.97
N ALA A 26 -7.76 -1.60 2.98
CA ALA A 26 -8.67 -1.67 4.13
C ALA A 26 -8.66 -0.36 4.96
N ILE A 27 -7.47 0.19 5.23
CA ILE A 27 -7.33 1.47 5.95
C ILE A 27 -7.97 2.60 5.16
N LEU A 28 -7.75 2.62 3.85
CA LEU A 28 -8.26 3.67 2.98
C LEU A 28 -9.78 3.59 2.80
N ALA A 29 -10.34 2.39 2.70
CA ALA A 29 -11.79 2.17 2.71
C ALA A 29 -12.43 2.67 4.01
N LEU A 30 -11.78 2.45 5.16
CA LEU A 30 -12.25 2.99 6.44
C LEU A 30 -12.22 4.53 6.45
N ALA A 31 -11.11 5.15 6.01
CA ALA A 31 -11.01 6.61 5.93
C ALA A 31 -12.11 7.21 5.02
N PHE A 32 -12.36 6.57 3.86
CA PHE A 32 -13.44 6.96 2.97
C PHE A 32 -14.82 6.85 3.63
N LEU A 33 -15.10 5.76 4.37
CA LEU A 33 -16.38 5.59 5.04
C LEU A 33 -16.61 6.65 6.12
N ILE A 34 -15.58 6.96 6.92
CA ILE A 34 -15.67 7.99 7.96
C ILE A 34 -16.04 9.34 7.33
N LYS A 35 -15.34 9.72 6.25
CA LYS A 35 -15.62 10.96 5.52
C LYS A 35 -16.99 10.96 4.85
N LYS A 36 -17.34 9.86 4.18
CA LYS A 36 -18.60 9.72 3.42
C LYS A 36 -19.85 9.83 4.28
N PHE A 37 -19.79 9.35 5.52
CA PHE A 37 -20.90 9.41 6.47
C PHE A 37 -20.88 10.65 7.36
N GLY A 38 -19.93 11.57 7.19
CA GLY A 38 -19.83 12.78 8.01
C GLY A 38 -19.65 12.48 9.50
N ILE A 39 -18.96 11.39 9.84
CA ILE A 39 -18.80 11.00 11.26
C ILE A 39 -18.04 12.10 12.03
N GLU A 40 -17.10 12.78 11.38
CA GLU A 40 -16.42 13.96 11.92
C GLU A 40 -17.36 15.14 12.24
N GLU A 41 -18.45 15.32 11.50
CA GLU A 41 -19.41 16.41 11.72
C GLU A 41 -20.25 16.19 12.98
N ALA A 42 -20.38 14.93 13.41
CA ALA A 42 -21.07 14.57 14.65
C ALA A 42 -20.22 14.83 15.91
N LEU A 43 -18.93 15.18 15.77
CA LEU A 43 -18.07 15.56 16.88
C LEU A 43 -18.29 17.01 17.29
N ASP A 44 -17.90 17.33 18.53
CA ASP A 44 -17.86 18.70 19.03
C ASP A 44 -17.03 19.60 18.08
N PRO A 45 -17.43 20.86 17.86
CA PRO A 45 -16.74 21.77 16.94
C PRO A 45 -15.24 21.94 17.21
N GLU A 46 -14.79 21.81 18.46
CA GLU A 46 -13.37 21.88 18.82
C GLU A 46 -12.57 20.64 18.36
N ALA A 47 -13.23 19.48 18.21
CA ALA A 47 -12.61 18.21 17.83
C ALA A 47 -12.65 17.94 16.32
N GLN A 48 -13.52 18.62 15.57
CA GLN A 48 -13.61 18.54 14.11
C GLN A 48 -12.27 18.72 13.38
N PRO A 49 -11.46 19.77 13.65
CA PRO A 49 -10.19 19.93 12.93
C PRO A 49 -9.22 18.77 13.23
N LEU A 50 -9.22 18.24 14.45
CA LEU A 50 -8.39 17.08 14.80
C LEU A 50 -8.81 15.83 14.01
N ALA A 51 -10.12 15.60 13.83
CA ALA A 51 -10.64 14.50 13.04
C ALA A 51 -10.26 14.62 11.56
N GLU A 52 -10.34 15.82 10.99
CA GLU A 52 -9.89 16.11 9.61
C GLU A 52 -8.39 15.82 9.43
N TRP A 53 -7.55 16.33 10.35
CA TRP A 53 -6.12 16.05 10.34
C TRP A 53 -5.80 14.56 10.51
N ALA A 54 -6.57 13.85 11.34
CA ALA A 54 -6.41 12.42 11.52
C ALA A 54 -6.73 11.65 10.23
N LEU A 55 -7.80 12.00 9.52
CA LEU A 55 -8.16 11.38 8.24
C LEU A 55 -7.15 11.67 7.15
N LEU A 56 -6.68 12.91 7.04
CA LEU A 56 -5.59 13.26 6.14
C LEU A 56 -4.32 12.48 6.49
N GLY A 57 -4.01 12.38 7.79
CA GLY A 57 -2.90 11.59 8.31
C GLY A 57 -2.99 10.11 7.93
N MET A 58 -4.18 9.50 8.03
CA MET A 58 -4.43 8.13 7.58
C MET A 58 -4.18 7.97 6.07
N CYS A 59 -4.66 8.92 5.25
CA CYS A 59 -4.45 8.90 3.80
C CYS A 59 -2.95 9.02 3.43
N LEU A 60 -2.23 9.93 4.09
CA LEU A 60 -0.78 10.10 3.90
C LEU A 60 0.00 8.87 4.36
N LEU A 61 -0.42 8.26 5.47
CA LEU A 61 0.17 7.02 5.98
C LEU A 61 0.00 5.88 4.98
N VAL A 62 -1.17 5.74 4.35
CA VAL A 62 -1.38 4.73 3.30
C VAL A 62 -0.44 4.95 2.11
N VAL A 63 -0.27 6.20 1.65
CA VAL A 63 0.67 6.53 0.57
C VAL A 63 2.10 6.18 1.00
N ALA A 64 2.53 6.56 2.20
CA ALA A 64 3.86 6.23 2.72
C ALA A 64 4.09 4.71 2.83
N MET A 65 3.11 3.96 3.34
CA MET A 65 3.15 2.50 3.42
C MET A 65 3.26 1.86 2.03
N SER A 66 2.55 2.40 1.03
CA SER A 66 2.61 1.90 -0.35
C SER A 66 4.00 2.09 -0.97
N MET A 67 4.62 3.26 -0.75
CA MET A 67 5.99 3.55 -1.17
C MET A 67 6.99 2.64 -0.45
N MET A 68 6.86 2.49 0.87
CA MET A 68 7.74 1.64 1.68
C MET A 68 7.64 0.17 1.28
N SER A 69 6.43 -0.35 1.09
CA SER A 69 6.20 -1.74 0.68
C SER A 69 6.77 -2.03 -0.71
N PHE A 70 6.58 -1.10 -1.66
CA PHE A 70 7.17 -1.20 -2.99
C PHE A 70 8.70 -1.17 -2.92
N TRP A 71 9.27 -0.24 -2.15
CA TRP A 71 10.71 -0.15 -1.97
C TRP A 71 11.30 -1.40 -1.32
N GLN A 72 10.69 -1.90 -0.24
CA GLN A 72 11.09 -3.14 0.41
C GLN A 72 11.08 -4.32 -0.58
N THR A 73 10.04 -4.42 -1.41
CA THR A 73 9.94 -5.45 -2.44
C THR A 73 11.03 -5.33 -3.50
N ARG A 74 11.34 -4.10 -3.95
CA ARG A 74 12.46 -3.83 -4.87
C ARG A 74 13.79 -4.25 -4.29
N LEU A 75 14.06 -3.89 -3.03
CA LEU A 75 15.28 -4.26 -2.31
C LEU A 75 15.39 -5.77 -2.08
N SER A 76 14.28 -6.45 -1.77
CA SER A 76 14.28 -7.89 -1.60
C SER A 76 14.55 -8.61 -2.91
N ILE A 77 13.95 -8.17 -4.03
CA ILE A 77 14.19 -8.76 -5.35
C ILE A 77 15.63 -8.54 -5.81
N SER A 78 16.23 -7.38 -5.57
CA SER A 78 17.63 -7.12 -5.94
C SER A 78 18.64 -7.96 -5.18
N ARG A 79 18.22 -8.63 -4.09
CA ARG A 79 19.07 -9.54 -3.30
C ARG A 79 18.91 -11.01 -3.72
N LEU A 80 17.96 -11.33 -4.61
CA LEU A 80 17.75 -12.69 -5.11
C LEU A 80 18.82 -13.06 -6.14
N GLY A 81 19.23 -14.34 -6.14
CA GLY A 81 20.08 -14.88 -7.21
C GLY A 81 19.29 -15.16 -8.49
N GLU A 82 19.95 -15.23 -9.65
CA GLU A 82 19.28 -15.50 -10.94
C GLU A 82 18.43 -16.78 -10.93
N GLN A 83 18.85 -17.80 -10.18
CA GLN A 83 18.15 -19.08 -10.08
C GLN A 83 16.89 -19.02 -9.18
N GLU A 84 16.74 -17.97 -8.37
CA GLU A 84 15.57 -17.78 -7.50
C GLU A 84 14.45 -17.01 -8.22
N ILE A 85 14.70 -16.51 -9.43
CA ILE A 85 13.73 -15.75 -10.23
C ILE A 85 13.05 -16.71 -11.23
N PRO A 86 11.75 -17.03 -11.07
CA PRO A 86 11.07 -18.01 -11.93
C PRO A 86 10.96 -17.55 -13.40
N SER A 87 10.73 -16.26 -13.64
CA SER A 87 10.72 -15.67 -14.97
C SER A 87 10.91 -14.15 -14.91
N SER A 88 11.51 -13.57 -15.96
CA SER A 88 11.63 -12.10 -16.06
C SER A 88 10.25 -11.40 -16.16
N SER A 89 9.22 -12.11 -16.63
CA SER A 89 7.85 -11.60 -16.69
C SER A 89 7.21 -11.48 -15.32
N ALA A 90 7.46 -12.41 -14.39
CA ALA A 90 6.90 -12.34 -13.03
C ALA A 90 7.36 -11.07 -12.29
N VAL A 91 8.64 -10.71 -12.44
CA VAL A 91 9.19 -9.46 -11.88
C VAL A 91 8.50 -8.22 -12.49
N ARG A 92 8.25 -8.22 -13.81
CA ARG A 92 7.52 -7.13 -14.47
C ARG A 92 6.09 -7.00 -13.97
N VAL A 93 5.36 -8.11 -13.85
CA VAL A 93 3.98 -8.12 -13.33
C VAL A 93 3.94 -7.52 -11.93
N LEU A 94 4.83 -7.96 -11.04
CA LEU A 94 4.89 -7.46 -9.66
C LEU A 94 5.15 -5.94 -9.60
N TYR A 95 6.04 -5.43 -10.44
CA TYR A 95 6.29 -3.98 -10.52
C TYR A 95 5.13 -3.19 -11.09
N VAL A 96 4.45 -3.71 -12.13
CA VAL A 96 3.25 -3.09 -12.70
C VAL A 96 2.12 -3.06 -11.66
N THR A 97 1.87 -4.18 -10.97
CA THR A 97 0.87 -4.22 -9.90
C THR A 97 1.20 -3.24 -8.79
N GLY A 98 2.49 -3.04 -8.49
CA GLY A 98 2.87 -2.13 -7.43
C GLY A 98 2.75 -0.66 -7.79
N LEU A 99 3.12 -0.28 -9.01
CA LEU A 99 2.87 1.07 -9.52
C LEU A 99 1.37 1.36 -9.59
N LEU A 100 0.56 0.40 -10.04
CA LEU A 100 -0.89 0.52 -10.08
C LEU A 100 -1.48 0.68 -8.67
N SER A 101 -1.00 -0.08 -7.69
CA SER A 101 -1.44 0.07 -6.29
C SER A 101 -1.11 1.44 -5.72
N ILE A 102 0.10 1.97 -5.96
CA ILE A 102 0.48 3.31 -5.48
C ILE A 102 -0.41 4.37 -6.13
N GLY A 103 -0.59 4.29 -7.46
CA GLY A 103 -1.46 5.21 -8.19
C GLY A 103 -2.90 5.18 -7.68
N LEU A 104 -3.46 3.99 -7.48
CA LEU A 104 -4.81 3.82 -6.94
C LEU A 104 -4.95 4.41 -5.53
N ASN A 105 -3.99 4.14 -4.64
CA ASN A 105 -4.00 4.69 -3.29
C ASN A 105 -3.94 6.22 -3.30
N ILE A 106 -3.12 6.83 -4.16
CA ILE A 106 -3.05 8.29 -4.30
C ILE A 106 -4.39 8.85 -4.80
N VAL A 107 -4.98 8.24 -5.83
CA VAL A 107 -6.27 8.68 -6.40
C VAL A 107 -7.37 8.60 -5.34
N ILE A 108 -7.48 7.49 -4.63
CA ILE A 108 -8.51 7.34 -3.60
C ILE A 108 -8.26 8.30 -2.44
N SER A 109 -7.01 8.47 -1.98
CA SER A 109 -6.68 9.48 -0.96
C SER A 109 -7.07 10.89 -1.40
N ALA A 110 -6.86 11.24 -2.66
CA ALA A 110 -7.29 12.53 -3.22
C ALA A 110 -8.82 12.66 -3.24
N VAL A 111 -9.54 11.58 -3.60
CA VAL A 111 -11.01 11.56 -3.53
C VAL A 111 -11.49 11.77 -2.11
N VAL A 112 -10.91 11.09 -1.11
CA VAL A 112 -11.26 11.28 0.31
C VAL A 112 -11.01 12.70 0.78
N ALA A 113 -9.97 13.36 0.27
CA ALA A 113 -9.67 14.75 0.62
C ALA A 113 -10.61 15.78 -0.06
N LEU A 114 -11.30 15.40 -1.14
CA LEU A 114 -12.19 16.28 -1.92
C LEU A 114 -13.67 16.12 -1.58
N VAL A 115 -14.06 14.95 -1.07
CA VAL A 115 -15.40 14.68 -0.50
C VAL A 115 -15.50 15.39 0.84
#